data_AF-A0A2D4SKW1-F1
#
_entry.id   AF-A0A2D4SKW1-F1
#
_cell.length_a   1.000
_cell.length_b   1.000
_cell.length_c   1.000
_cell.angle_alpha   90.00
_cell.angle_beta   90.00
_cell.angle_gamma   90.00
#
_symmetry.space_group_name_H-M   'P 1'
#
loop_
_entity.id
_entity.type
_entity.pdbx_description
1 polymer ?
#
loop_
_entity_poly.entity_id
_entity_poly.type
_entity_poly.pdbx_seq_one_letter_code
_entity_poly.pdbx_strand_id
1 'polypeptide(L)'
;MIPKPNNMQAKSQSVNKEGALDGFIPPMAYQAQLLDGGYTRIEISSPPSKLSYIHKKLIEVMEGPLKIRYLRMTDRVKGQLPKPESYVAVEVSKERIFHICDECSNLLYHDARHQLWIRGIQEEQLVLDELGMLYIYPDDFLFRETLNTLGWIEAKHESMAERDYVKVFFDAQADIQEKMFMQALGMIRWEG
;
A
#
# COMPACT_ATOMS: atom_id res chain seq x y z
N MET A 1 -17.18 -18.46 -24.47
CA MET A 1 -15.83 -17.85 -24.51
C MET A 1 -15.47 -17.55 -23.08
N ILE A 2 -14.60 -18.34 -22.46
CA ILE A 2 -14.20 -18.13 -21.06
C ILE A 2 -13.29 -16.89 -21.06
N PRO A 3 -13.62 -15.80 -20.34
CA PRO A 3 -12.72 -14.67 -20.25
C PRO A 3 -11.40 -15.17 -19.66
N LYS A 4 -10.29 -14.92 -20.36
CA LYS A 4 -8.96 -15.17 -19.80
C LYS A 4 -8.89 -14.41 -18.47
N PRO A 5 -8.37 -15.01 -17.39
CA PRO A 5 -8.11 -14.25 -16.17
C PRO A 5 -7.26 -13.05 -16.59
N ASN A 6 -7.77 -11.85 -16.29
CA ASN A 6 -7.00 -10.63 -16.42
C ASN A 6 -5.75 -10.88 -15.56
N ASN A 7 -4.59 -11.04 -16.22
CA ASN A 7 -3.32 -11.25 -15.55
C ASN A 7 -2.93 -9.91 -14.92
N MET A 8 -3.63 -9.51 -13.85
CA MET A 8 -3.37 -8.26 -13.17
C MET A 8 -2.01 -8.38 -12.50
N GLN A 9 -1.08 -7.58 -13.00
CA GLN A 9 0.32 -7.60 -12.64
C GLN A 9 0.49 -7.08 -11.21
N ALA A 10 1.27 -7.76 -10.38
CA ALA A 10 1.56 -7.29 -9.02
C ALA A 10 2.24 -5.91 -9.05
N LYS A 11 2.03 -5.09 -8.01
CA LYS A 11 2.69 -3.78 -7.84
C LYS A 11 4.22 -3.86 -7.97
N SER A 12 4.79 -4.93 -7.41
CA SER A 12 6.20 -5.27 -7.48
C SER A 12 6.37 -6.77 -7.68
N GLN A 13 7.50 -7.16 -8.27
CA GLN A 13 7.90 -8.56 -8.44
C GLN A 13 9.39 -8.70 -8.15
N SER A 14 9.75 -9.70 -7.35
CA SER A 14 11.14 -10.07 -7.16
C SER A 14 11.69 -10.69 -8.44
N VAL A 15 12.90 -10.30 -8.80
CA VAL A 15 13.58 -10.74 -10.01
C VAL A 15 15.03 -11.07 -9.69
N ASN A 16 15.71 -11.78 -10.59
CA ASN A 16 17.15 -11.91 -10.55
C ASN A 16 17.83 -10.68 -11.18
N LYS A 17 19.17 -10.68 -11.18
CA LYS A 17 19.98 -9.61 -11.78
C LYS A 17 19.74 -9.41 -13.28
N GLU A 18 19.24 -10.42 -13.99
CA GLU A 18 18.83 -10.34 -15.40
C GLU A 18 17.40 -9.82 -15.60
N GLY A 19 16.65 -9.57 -14.52
CA GLY A 19 15.27 -9.10 -14.56
C GLY A 19 14.22 -10.19 -14.82
N ALA A 20 14.61 -11.47 -14.75
CA ALA A 20 13.69 -12.61 -14.80
C ALA A 20 13.10 -12.89 -13.42
N LEU A 21 11.85 -13.34 -13.36
CA LEU A 21 11.19 -13.71 -12.10
C LEU A 21 11.98 -14.80 -11.38
N ASP A 22 12.24 -14.61 -10.09
CA ASP A 22 12.99 -15.55 -9.25
C ASP A 22 12.10 -16.52 -8.46
N GLY A 23 10.77 -16.36 -8.57
CA GLY A 23 9.76 -17.20 -7.92
C GLY A 23 9.42 -16.81 -6.49
N PHE A 24 10.01 -15.73 -5.94
CA PHE A 24 9.65 -15.24 -4.61
C PHE A 24 8.23 -14.68 -4.61
N ILE A 25 7.44 -15.12 -3.62
CA ILE A 25 6.10 -14.62 -3.32
C ILE A 25 6.11 -14.19 -1.86
N PRO A 26 5.81 -12.91 -1.55
CA PRO A 26 5.79 -12.44 -0.18
C PRO A 26 4.85 -13.30 0.69
N PRO A 27 5.29 -13.79 1.85
CA PRO A 27 4.46 -14.63 2.72
C PRO A 27 3.31 -13.85 3.35
N MET A 28 2.28 -14.55 3.80
CA MET A 28 1.23 -13.99 4.67
C MET A 28 1.73 -13.94 6.12
N ALA A 29 2.63 -13.01 6.40
CA ALA A 29 3.28 -12.88 7.70
C ALA A 29 3.40 -11.42 8.13
N TYR A 30 3.55 -11.18 9.43
CA TYR A 30 3.83 -9.88 9.98
C TYR A 30 4.86 -9.97 11.11
N GLN A 31 5.55 -8.86 11.39
CA GLN A 31 6.50 -8.76 12.49
C GLN A 31 6.51 -7.36 13.11
N ALA A 32 6.76 -7.30 14.41
CA ALA A 32 7.04 -6.05 15.11
C ALA A 32 8.41 -5.52 14.70
N GLN A 33 8.53 -4.20 14.57
CA GLN A 33 9.80 -3.52 14.37
C GLN A 33 9.93 -2.36 15.36
N LEU A 34 11.10 -2.28 16.00
CA LEU A 34 11.52 -1.12 16.78
C LEU A 34 12.25 -0.16 15.85
N LEU A 35 11.82 1.10 15.86
CA LEU A 35 12.39 2.17 15.06
C LEU A 35 13.26 3.08 15.94
N ASP A 36 14.09 3.88 15.27
CA ASP A 36 14.86 4.92 15.93
C ASP A 36 13.95 5.87 16.71
N GLY A 37 14.41 6.29 17.89
CA GLY A 37 13.62 7.12 18.80
C GLY A 37 12.60 6.36 19.66
N GLY A 38 12.60 5.02 19.63
CA GLY A 38 11.76 4.18 20.50
C GLY A 38 10.34 3.97 19.99
N TYR A 39 10.04 4.39 18.77
CA TYR A 39 8.76 4.11 18.12
C TYR A 39 8.67 2.66 17.68
N THR A 40 7.44 2.14 17.57
CA THR A 40 7.17 0.78 17.10
C THR A 40 6.30 0.81 15.86
N ARG A 41 6.44 -0.21 15.01
CA ARG A 41 5.52 -0.47 13.91
C ARG A 41 5.32 -1.97 13.69
N ILE A 42 4.24 -2.32 13.02
CA ILE A 42 4.06 -3.66 12.46
C ILE A 42 4.41 -3.59 10.98
N GLU A 43 5.34 -4.42 10.52
CA GLU A 43 5.58 -4.68 9.10
C GLU A 43 4.76 -5.91 8.67
N ILE A 44 4.07 -5.79 7.54
CA ILE A 44 3.16 -6.79 7.02
C ILE A 44 3.56 -7.11 5.58
N SER A 45 3.96 -8.36 5.37
CA SER A 45 4.13 -8.93 4.03
C SER A 45 2.80 -9.51 3.54
N SER A 46 2.53 -9.40 2.25
CA SER A 46 1.30 -9.92 1.65
C SER A 46 1.52 -10.41 0.22
N PRO A 47 1.04 -11.60 -0.16
CA PRO A 47 0.98 -11.99 -1.56
C PRO A 47 0.19 -10.96 -2.38
N PRO A 48 0.56 -10.70 -3.65
CA PRO A 48 -0.14 -9.72 -4.47
C PRO A 48 -1.65 -9.97 -4.60
N SER A 49 -2.08 -11.23 -4.62
CA SER A 49 -3.50 -11.63 -4.68
C SER A 49 -4.30 -11.31 -3.42
N LYS A 50 -3.62 -10.96 -2.32
CA LYS A 50 -4.22 -10.67 -1.02
C LYS A 50 -4.05 -9.22 -0.57
N LEU A 51 -3.19 -8.44 -1.23
CA LEU A 51 -2.84 -7.07 -0.84
C LEU A 51 -4.07 -6.16 -0.66
N SER A 52 -4.95 -6.08 -1.66
CA SER A 52 -6.17 -5.26 -1.59
C SER A 52 -7.09 -5.70 -0.45
N TYR A 53 -7.22 -7.01 -0.26
CA TYR A 53 -8.07 -7.57 0.79
C TYR A 53 -7.56 -7.20 2.19
N ILE A 54 -6.29 -7.45 2.49
CA ILE A 54 -5.74 -7.13 3.81
C ILE A 54 -5.70 -5.62 4.05
N HIS A 55 -5.33 -4.82 3.05
CA HIS A 55 -5.33 -3.35 3.17
C HIS A 55 -6.70 -2.82 3.58
N LYS A 56 -7.78 -3.24 2.92
CA LYS A 56 -9.15 -2.83 3.28
C LYS A 56 -9.57 -3.32 4.67
N LYS A 57 -9.17 -4.53 5.06
CA LYS A 57 -9.48 -5.06 6.39
C LYS A 57 -8.78 -4.29 7.51
N LEU A 58 -7.57 -3.80 7.27
CA LEU A 58 -6.87 -2.95 8.23
C LEU A 58 -7.51 -1.56 8.31
N ILE A 59 -7.97 -0.98 7.20
CA ILE A 59 -8.75 0.28 7.22
C ILE A 59 -10.06 0.11 8.01
N GLU A 60 -10.71 -1.05 7.91
CA GLU A 60 -11.97 -1.34 8.60
C GLU A 60 -11.86 -1.19 10.12
N VAL A 61 -10.70 -1.51 10.71
CA VAL A 61 -10.50 -1.42 12.16
C VAL A 61 -10.02 -0.05 12.66
N MET A 62 -9.56 0.83 11.76
CA MET A 62 -9.15 2.20 12.13
C MET A 62 -10.34 3.04 12.59
N GLU A 63 -10.16 4.01 13.47
CA GLU A 63 -11.26 4.89 13.90
C GLU A 63 -11.38 6.12 12.99
N GLY A 64 -12.60 6.39 12.51
CA GLY A 64 -12.89 7.49 11.58
C GLY A 64 -13.33 8.79 12.28
N PRO A 65 -13.35 9.92 11.55
CA PRO A 65 -13.04 10.04 10.13
C PRO A 65 -11.53 9.98 9.86
N LEU A 66 -11.15 9.55 8.65
CA LEU A 66 -9.76 9.25 8.30
C LEU A 66 -9.09 10.44 7.59
N LYS A 67 -7.79 10.61 7.82
CA LYS A 67 -6.91 11.50 7.06
C LYS A 67 -6.13 10.66 6.05
N ILE A 68 -6.08 11.11 4.81
CA ILE A 68 -5.38 10.43 3.72
C ILE A 68 -4.24 11.30 3.25
N ARG A 69 -3.05 10.71 3.10
CA ARG A 69 -1.91 11.34 2.44
C ARG A 69 -1.43 10.44 1.32
N TYR A 70 -1.38 10.99 0.11
CA TYR A 70 -0.87 10.34 -1.08
C TYR A 70 0.47 10.98 -1.43
N LEU A 71 1.51 10.16 -1.54
CA LEU A 71 2.84 10.58 -1.93
C LEU A 71 3.12 10.06 -3.32
N ARG A 72 3.15 10.95 -4.32
CA ARG A 72 3.63 10.61 -5.66
C ARG A 72 5.15 10.60 -5.64
N MET A 73 5.74 9.43 -5.81
CA MET A 73 7.18 9.18 -5.88
C MET A 73 7.69 9.30 -7.32
N THR A 74 6.89 8.83 -8.27
CA THR A 74 7.27 8.74 -9.69
C THR A 74 6.21 9.39 -10.57
N ASP A 75 6.67 10.15 -11.55
CA ASP A 75 5.83 10.61 -12.66
C ASP A 75 6.15 9.73 -13.87
N ARG A 76 5.15 9.11 -14.49
CA ARG A 76 5.38 8.15 -15.59
C ARG A 76 6.05 8.80 -16.82
N VAL A 77 5.94 10.11 -16.99
CA VAL A 77 6.55 10.87 -18.09
C VAL A 77 7.93 11.39 -17.70
N LYS A 78 8.11 11.87 -16.46
CA LYS A 78 9.37 12.48 -16.01
C LYS A 78 10.34 11.51 -15.34
N GLY A 79 9.86 10.34 -14.93
CA GLY A 79 10.58 9.38 -14.10
C GLY A 79 10.47 9.68 -12.60
N GLN A 80 11.44 9.16 -11.84
CA GLN A 80 11.54 9.34 -10.39
C GLN A 80 11.63 10.84 -10.04
N LEU A 81 10.79 11.29 -9.11
CA LEU A 81 10.81 12.67 -8.65
C LEU A 81 11.94 12.89 -7.64
N PRO A 82 12.59 14.07 -7.64
CA PRO A 82 13.67 14.38 -6.68
C PRO A 82 13.16 14.51 -5.25
N LYS A 83 11.91 14.92 -5.07
CA LYS A 83 11.16 14.91 -3.82
C LYS A 83 9.74 14.41 -4.14
N PRO A 84 9.15 13.56 -3.29
CA PRO A 84 7.76 13.15 -3.49
C PRO A 84 6.81 14.34 -3.47
N GLU A 85 5.84 14.36 -4.38
CA GLU A 85 4.73 15.31 -4.29
C GLU A 85 3.69 14.78 -3.30
N SER A 86 3.31 15.61 -2.33
CA SER A 86 2.38 15.22 -1.26
C SER A 86 1.01 15.82 -1.50
N TYR A 87 -0.02 15.00 -1.38
CA TYR A 87 -1.42 15.39 -1.47
C TYR A 87 -2.17 14.88 -0.26
N VAL A 88 -3.06 15.69 0.31
CA VAL A 88 -3.78 15.35 1.54
C VAL A 88 -5.28 15.54 1.39
N ALA A 89 -6.05 14.65 2.01
CA ALA A 89 -7.48 14.81 2.25
C ALA A 89 -7.76 14.55 3.73
N VAL A 90 -8.67 15.32 4.31
CA VAL A 90 -9.08 15.21 5.71
C VAL A 90 -10.55 14.86 5.79
N GLU A 91 -10.97 14.35 6.95
CA GLU A 91 -12.38 14.02 7.24
C GLU A 91 -13.01 13.05 6.23
N VAL A 92 -12.24 12.07 5.77
CA VAL A 92 -12.68 11.10 4.75
C VAL A 92 -13.38 9.92 5.43
N SER A 93 -14.60 9.60 4.99
CA SER A 93 -15.34 8.44 5.50
C SER A 93 -14.77 7.12 4.98
N LYS A 94 -14.95 6.03 5.75
CA LYS A 94 -14.51 4.68 5.35
C LYS A 94 -15.20 4.22 4.07
N GLU A 95 -16.48 4.51 3.91
CA GLU A 95 -17.28 4.13 2.74
C GLU A 95 -16.68 4.76 1.47
N ARG A 96 -16.30 6.03 1.55
CA ARG A 96 -15.64 6.74 0.44
C ARG A 96 -14.28 6.15 0.11
N ILE A 97 -13.50 5.77 1.13
CA ILE A 97 -12.20 5.10 0.94
C ILE A 97 -12.37 3.73 0.30
N PHE A 98 -13.31 2.92 0.78
CA PHE A 98 -13.56 1.59 0.21
C PHE A 98 -14.00 1.67 -1.24
N HIS A 99 -14.94 2.58 -1.55
CA HIS A 99 -15.37 2.81 -2.92
C HIS A 99 -14.20 3.20 -3.83
N ILE A 100 -13.36 4.15 -3.40
CA ILE A 100 -12.22 4.61 -4.19
C ILE A 100 -11.13 3.53 -4.29
N CYS A 101 -10.95 2.70 -3.26
CA CYS A 101 -10.04 1.56 -3.32
C CYS A 101 -10.43 0.53 -4.38
N ASP A 102 -11.72 0.36 -4.65
CA ASP A 102 -12.22 -0.49 -5.74
C ASP A 102 -12.02 0.15 -7.11
N GLU A 103 -12.50 1.39 -7.27
CA GLU A 103 -12.44 2.12 -8.54
C GLU A 103 -11.00 2.45 -8.99
N CYS A 104 -10.08 2.65 -8.02
CA CYS A 104 -8.67 2.98 -8.27
C CYS A 104 -7.73 1.79 -8.00
N SER A 105 -8.22 0.56 -8.15
CA SER A 105 -7.43 -0.64 -7.82
C SER A 105 -6.13 -0.79 -8.60
N ASN A 106 -6.09 -0.42 -9.90
CA ASN A 106 -4.85 -0.44 -10.69
C ASN A 106 -3.82 0.52 -10.14
N LEU A 107 -4.23 1.74 -9.79
CA LEU A 107 -3.36 2.71 -9.13
C LEU A 107 -2.86 2.16 -7.80
N LEU A 108 -3.76 1.74 -6.90
CA LEU A 108 -3.37 1.44 -5.52
C LEU A 108 -2.56 0.15 -5.38
N TYR A 109 -2.94 -0.91 -6.10
CA TYR A 109 -2.43 -2.26 -5.86
C TYR A 109 -1.59 -2.83 -7.01
N HIS A 110 -1.46 -2.11 -8.11
CA HIS A 110 -0.73 -2.58 -9.31
C HIS A 110 0.28 -1.55 -9.83
N ASP A 111 0.23 -0.30 -9.38
CA ASP A 111 1.15 0.77 -9.79
C ASP A 111 2.05 1.22 -8.62
N ALA A 112 3.35 1.27 -8.88
CA ALA A 112 4.40 1.57 -7.89
C ALA A 112 4.74 3.06 -7.77
N ARG A 113 4.02 3.96 -8.43
CA ARG A 113 4.37 5.39 -8.40
C ARG A 113 4.18 6.09 -7.07
N HIS A 114 3.57 5.43 -6.09
CA HIS A 114 3.08 6.11 -4.90
C HIS A 114 3.17 5.27 -3.64
N GLN A 115 3.11 6.01 -2.54
CA GLN A 115 2.72 5.51 -1.23
C GLN A 115 1.36 6.13 -0.83
N LEU A 116 0.54 5.34 -0.15
CA LEU A 116 -0.73 5.77 0.42
C LEU A 116 -0.68 5.62 1.93
N TRP A 117 -0.89 6.73 2.64
CA TRP A 117 -0.91 6.78 4.09
C TRP A 117 -2.33 7.12 4.55
N ILE A 118 -2.84 6.34 5.49
CA ILE A 118 -4.18 6.48 6.05
C ILE A 118 -3.99 6.63 7.55
N ARG A 119 -4.59 7.66 8.14
CA ARG A 119 -4.47 7.93 9.57
C ARG A 119 -5.85 8.05 10.20
N GLY A 120 -6.06 7.35 11.31
CA GLY A 120 -7.28 7.44 12.11
C GLY A 120 -7.22 8.55 13.14
N ILE A 121 -8.33 8.71 13.87
CA ILE A 121 -8.47 9.74 14.89
C ILE A 121 -7.68 9.43 16.17
N GLN A 122 -7.34 8.17 16.43
CA GLN A 122 -6.44 7.77 17.53
C GLN A 122 -4.97 7.88 17.12
N GLU A 123 -4.71 8.57 16.01
CA GLU A 123 -3.39 8.83 15.45
C GLU A 123 -2.66 7.57 14.94
N GLU A 124 -3.36 6.43 14.90
CA GLU A 124 -2.92 5.21 14.25
C GLU A 124 -2.80 5.42 12.74
N GLN A 125 -1.75 4.85 12.13
CA GLN A 125 -1.42 5.07 10.73
C GLN A 125 -1.15 3.76 10.02
N LEU A 126 -1.85 3.55 8.91
CA LEU A 126 -1.62 2.48 7.95
C LEU A 126 -0.91 3.07 6.72
N VAL A 127 0.19 2.45 6.29
CA VAL A 127 0.94 2.85 5.10
C VAL A 127 0.98 1.69 4.13
N LEU A 128 0.57 1.93 2.88
CA LEU A 128 0.84 1.09 1.73
C LEU A 128 1.97 1.75 0.92
N ASP A 129 3.12 1.10 0.83
CA ASP A 129 4.28 1.65 0.12
C ASP A 129 4.27 1.35 -1.39
N GLU A 130 5.31 1.76 -2.11
CA GLU A 130 5.51 1.54 -3.54
C GLU A 130 5.79 0.08 -3.92
N LEU A 131 6.26 -0.75 -2.99
CA LEU A 131 6.54 -2.17 -3.22
C LEU A 131 5.34 -3.07 -2.87
N GLY A 132 4.26 -2.49 -2.32
CA GLY A 132 3.10 -3.26 -1.85
C GLY A 132 3.29 -3.83 -0.45
N MET A 133 4.23 -3.30 0.33
CA MET A 133 4.34 -3.55 1.76
C MET A 133 3.31 -2.73 2.51
N LEU A 134 2.85 -3.28 3.63
CA LEU A 134 1.97 -2.60 4.55
C LEU A 134 2.68 -2.37 5.89
N TYR A 135 2.55 -1.17 6.43
CA TYR A 135 3.09 -0.80 7.74
C TYR A 135 2.02 -0.18 8.61
N ILE A 136 2.04 -0.48 9.91
CA ILE A 136 1.11 0.07 10.90
C ILE A 136 1.89 0.74 12.02
N TYR A 137 1.49 1.96 12.38
CA TYR A 137 2.11 2.75 13.44
C TYR A 137 1.02 3.22 14.43
N PRO A 138 1.23 3.11 15.76
CA PRO A 138 2.26 2.29 16.39
C PRO A 138 1.96 0.80 16.21
N ASP A 139 2.79 -0.04 16.81
CA ASP A 139 2.43 -1.43 17.03
C ASP A 139 1.24 -1.55 18.00
N ASP A 140 0.08 -1.95 17.48
CA ASP A 140 -1.20 -1.95 18.18
C ASP A 140 -1.91 -3.33 18.12
N PHE A 141 -2.56 -3.69 19.23
CA PHE A 141 -3.12 -5.02 19.43
C PHE A 141 -4.32 -5.33 18.53
N LEU A 142 -5.14 -4.34 18.17
CA LEU A 142 -6.33 -4.55 17.33
C LEU A 142 -5.93 -4.98 15.92
N PHE A 143 -4.86 -4.39 15.39
CA PHE A 143 -4.33 -4.79 14.10
C PHE A 143 -3.71 -6.18 14.12
N ARG A 144 -3.01 -6.55 15.21
CA ARG A 144 -2.49 -7.92 15.39
C ARG A 144 -3.61 -8.95 15.44
N GLU A 145 -4.67 -8.68 16.19
CA GLU A 145 -5.84 -9.55 16.27
C GLU A 145 -6.51 -9.72 14.90
N THR A 146 -6.62 -8.61 14.15
CA THR A 146 -7.13 -8.62 12.77
C THR A 146 -6.26 -9.49 11.86
N LEU A 147 -4.94 -9.31 11.89
CA LEU A 147 -3.99 -10.12 11.11
C LEU A 147 -4.10 -11.60 11.45
N ASN A 148 -4.10 -11.95 12.74
CA ASN A 148 -4.22 -13.32 13.22
C ASN A 148 -5.52 -13.98 12.75
N THR A 149 -6.64 -13.25 12.82
CA THR A 149 -7.96 -13.73 12.38
C THR A 149 -8.01 -13.98 10.88
N LEU A 150 -7.27 -13.18 10.10
CA LEU A 150 -7.16 -13.32 8.64
C LEU A 150 -6.13 -14.36 8.20
N GLY A 151 -5.42 -14.99 9.14
CA GLY A 151 -4.42 -16.03 8.88
C GLY A 151 -3.02 -15.50 8.57
N TRP A 152 -2.74 -14.23 8.87
CA TRP A 152 -1.36 -13.72 8.86
C TRP A 152 -0.66 -14.19 10.13
N ILE A 153 0.53 -14.77 9.95
CA ILE A 153 1.29 -15.36 11.05
C ILE A 153 2.31 -14.35 11.57
N GLU A 154 2.37 -14.19 12.90
CA GLU A 154 3.45 -13.44 13.53
C GLU A 154 4.76 -14.23 13.44
N ALA A 155 5.65 -13.81 12.54
CA ALA A 155 6.93 -14.46 12.34
C ALA A 155 7.91 -13.51 11.66
N LYS A 156 9.21 -13.70 11.95
CA LYS A 156 10.27 -13.17 11.10
C LYS A 156 10.09 -13.76 9.70
N HIS A 157 10.14 -12.90 8.70
CA HIS A 157 9.93 -13.28 7.32
C HIS A 157 10.79 -12.43 6.42
N GLU A 158 11.07 -12.96 5.23
CA GLU A 158 11.64 -12.16 4.16
C GLU A 158 10.51 -11.37 3.47
N SER A 159 10.74 -10.09 3.25
CA SER A 159 9.80 -9.16 2.61
C SER A 159 10.29 -8.71 1.23
N MET A 160 9.42 -8.04 0.47
CA MET A 160 9.83 -7.46 -0.81
C MET A 160 10.90 -6.37 -0.63
N ALA A 161 10.93 -5.69 0.52
CA ALA A 161 11.92 -4.66 0.83
C ALA A 161 13.34 -5.21 1.04
N GLU A 162 13.48 -6.50 1.31
CA GLU A 162 14.76 -7.18 1.55
C GLU A 162 15.32 -7.84 0.28
N ARG A 163 14.60 -7.75 -0.86
CA ARG A 163 15.01 -8.37 -2.11
C ARG A 163 16.05 -7.52 -2.83
N ASP A 164 17.12 -8.17 -3.31
CA ASP A 164 18.22 -7.49 -4.02
C ASP A 164 17.79 -6.82 -5.32
N TYR A 165 16.86 -7.43 -6.06
CA TYR A 165 16.34 -6.90 -7.33
C TYR A 165 14.82 -6.99 -7.35
N VAL A 166 14.18 -5.83 -7.49
CA VAL A 166 12.72 -5.70 -7.56
C VAL A 166 12.35 -4.98 -8.84
N LYS A 167 11.45 -5.59 -9.61
CA LYS A 167 10.82 -4.97 -10.76
C LYS A 167 9.48 -4.37 -10.33
N VAL A 168 9.29 -3.10 -10.64
CA VAL A 168 8.05 -2.37 -10.37
C VAL A 168 7.32 -1.99 -11.65
N PHE A 169 6.02 -1.71 -11.55
CA PHE A 169 5.16 -1.45 -12.70
C PHE A 169 4.50 -0.08 -12.63
N PHE A 170 4.33 0.52 -13.81
CA PHE A 170 3.64 1.79 -14.00
C PHE A 170 2.60 1.61 -15.09
N ASP A 171 1.32 1.71 -14.73
CA ASP A 171 0.20 1.51 -15.64
C ASP A 171 -0.27 2.86 -16.21
N ALA A 172 -0.55 2.93 -17.51
CA ALA A 172 -1.16 4.09 -18.12
C ALA A 172 -2.59 4.33 -17.60
N GLN A 173 -3.33 3.27 -17.23
CA GLN A 173 -4.66 3.41 -16.61
C GLN A 173 -4.57 4.04 -15.22
N ALA A 174 -3.45 3.85 -14.52
CA ALA A 174 -3.24 4.49 -13.22
C ALA A 174 -3.14 6.03 -13.34
N ASP A 175 -2.76 6.58 -14.50
CA ASP A 175 -2.79 8.05 -14.72
C ASP A 175 -4.23 8.61 -14.64
N ILE A 176 -5.20 7.85 -15.15
CA ILE A 176 -6.62 8.21 -15.12
C ILE A 176 -7.16 8.02 -13.71
N GLN A 177 -6.85 6.87 -13.10
CA GLN A 177 -7.28 6.56 -11.74
C GLN A 177 -6.67 7.52 -10.70
N GLU A 178 -5.46 8.04 -10.91
CA GLU A 178 -4.85 9.00 -10.00
C GLU A 178 -5.60 10.34 -9.99
N LYS A 179 -5.98 10.85 -11.18
CA LYS A 179 -6.82 12.06 -11.26
C LYS A 179 -8.17 11.83 -10.59
N MET A 180 -8.78 10.67 -10.85
CA MET A 180 -10.04 10.27 -10.22
C MET A 180 -9.89 10.17 -8.70
N PHE A 181 -8.83 9.53 -8.21
CA PHE A 181 -8.53 9.37 -6.79
C PHE A 181 -8.40 10.74 -6.10
N MET A 182 -7.59 11.64 -6.68
CA MET A 182 -7.38 12.98 -6.15
C MET A 182 -8.69 13.79 -6.12
N GLN A 183 -9.45 13.79 -7.22
CA GLN A 183 -10.72 14.51 -7.32
C GLN A 183 -11.77 13.91 -6.37
N ALA A 184 -11.92 12.59 -6.39
CA ALA A 184 -12.94 11.87 -5.64
C ALA A 184 -12.69 11.91 -4.14
N LEU A 185 -11.48 12.17 -3.65
CA LEU A 185 -11.19 12.42 -2.24
C LEU A 185 -11.07 13.91 -1.88
N GLY A 186 -11.11 14.82 -2.88
CA GLY A 186 -10.91 16.25 -2.66
C GLY A 186 -9.50 16.58 -2.17
N MET A 187 -8.49 15.87 -2.69
CA MET A 187 -7.12 16.03 -2.22
C MET A 187 -6.55 17.39 -2.62
N ILE A 188 -5.84 18.02 -1.69
CA ILE A 188 -5.08 19.25 -1.93
C ILE A 188 -3.59 18.96 -1.87
N ARG A 189 -2.80 19.67 -2.68
CA ARG A 189 -1.35 19.59 -2.63
C ARG A 189 -0.84 20.17 -1.30
N TRP A 190 0.09 19.46 -0.66
CA TRP A 190 0.71 19.82 0.61
C TRP A 190 2.22 19.97 0.41
N GLU A 191 2.77 21.13 0.73
CA GLU A 191 4.20 21.41 0.49
C GLU A 191 5.14 20.90 1.60
N GLY A 192 4.58 20.50 2.75
CA GLY A 192 5.35 20.13 3.94
C GLY A 192 5.21 21.18 5.01
#